data_AF-A0A1W1UMW1-F1
#
_entry.id   AF-A0A1W1UMW1-F1
#
_cell.length_a   1.000
_cell.length_b   1.000
_cell.length_c   1.000
_cell.angle_alpha   90.00
_cell.angle_beta   90.00
_cell.angle_gamma   90.00
#
_symmetry.space_group_name_H-M   'P 1'
#
loop_
_entity.id
_entity.type
_entity.pdbx_description
1 polymer ?
#
loop_
_entity_poly.entity_id
_entity_poly.type
_entity_poly.pdbx_seq_one_letter_code
_entity_poly.pdbx_strand_id
1 'polypeptide(L)'
;MVFYTKKMDFQQQFSFFMDFIMRELNVEAVLERMKNIVQVKTDKDLAGYLFAKTTTFSNWKKNNSIPLETLISFVDKHNLSMDWLMFGKENSAPQLGVAEQMMLTAFSNLDDKQKLEAIGLLSGLGKSAVGGKNIFNDNTNIGVMTDSITKPITQHFGKRKK
;
A
#
# COMPACT_ATOMS: atom_id res chain seq x y z
N MET A 1 8.74 -38.21 -6.00
CA MET A 1 7.40 -38.17 -6.64
C MET A 1 7.39 -36.94 -7.53
N VAL A 2 7.71 -37.12 -8.81
CA VAL A 2 7.81 -36.04 -9.80
C VAL A 2 6.40 -35.82 -10.34
N PHE A 3 5.76 -34.71 -9.96
CA PHE A 3 4.45 -34.37 -10.51
C PHE A 3 4.62 -33.99 -11.99
N TYR A 4 4.07 -34.84 -12.86
CA TYR A 4 3.93 -34.59 -14.28
C TYR A 4 3.23 -33.25 -14.51
N THR A 5 3.94 -32.26 -15.07
CA THR A 5 3.35 -31.04 -15.61
C THR A 5 2.66 -31.37 -16.93
N LYS A 6 1.44 -31.92 -16.84
CA LYS A 6 0.54 -32.00 -18.00
C LYS A 6 0.22 -30.56 -18.40
N LYS A 7 0.68 -30.14 -19.59
CA LYS A 7 0.30 -28.85 -20.18
C LYS A 7 -1.20 -28.88 -20.41
N MET A 8 -1.96 -28.31 -19.47
CA MET A 8 -3.41 -28.21 -19.55
C MET A 8 -3.74 -27.26 -20.69
N ASP A 9 -4.56 -27.71 -21.66
CA ASP A 9 -4.95 -26.87 -22.78
C ASP A 9 -5.93 -25.78 -22.34
N PHE A 10 -6.11 -24.76 -23.17
CA PHE A 10 -6.94 -23.59 -22.84
C PHE A 10 -8.41 -23.98 -22.57
N GLN A 11 -8.97 -24.97 -23.27
CA GLN A 11 -10.35 -25.40 -23.02
C GLN A 11 -10.46 -26.05 -21.65
N GLN A 12 -9.47 -26.84 -21.24
CA GLN A 12 -9.41 -27.41 -19.89
C GLN A 12 -9.20 -26.33 -18.83
N GLN A 13 -8.32 -25.36 -19.07
CA GLN A 13 -8.12 -24.22 -18.16
C GLN A 13 -9.39 -23.38 -18.00
N PHE A 14 -10.06 -23.08 -19.10
CA PHE A 14 -11.31 -22.33 -19.13
C PHE A 14 -12.45 -23.11 -18.46
N SER A 15 -12.57 -24.41 -18.73
CA SER A 15 -13.55 -25.28 -18.08
C SER A 15 -13.33 -25.35 -16.58
N PHE A 16 -12.09 -25.56 -16.13
CA PHE A 16 -11.75 -25.58 -14.72
C PHE A 16 -12.05 -24.24 -14.05
N PHE A 17 -11.73 -23.14 -14.72
CA PHE A 17 -12.03 -21.80 -14.25
C PHE A 17 -13.53 -21.53 -14.16
N MET A 18 -14.31 -21.94 -15.16
CA MET A 18 -15.76 -21.78 -15.14
C MET A 18 -16.43 -22.66 -14.07
N ASP A 19 -15.96 -23.90 -13.91
CA ASP A 19 -16.41 -24.78 -12.81
C ASP A 19 -16.06 -24.18 -11.45
N PHE A 20 -14.87 -23.60 -11.33
CA PHE A 20 -14.44 -22.90 -10.12
C PHE A 20 -15.35 -21.69 -9.83
N ILE A 21 -15.62 -20.84 -10.83
CA ILE A 21 -16.55 -19.71 -10.68
C ILE A 21 -17.94 -20.21 -10.27
N MET A 22 -18.48 -21.21 -10.95
CA MET A 22 -19.83 -21.74 -10.68
C MET A 22 -19.97 -22.25 -9.24
N ARG A 23 -18.90 -22.78 -8.66
CA ARG A 23 -18.88 -23.30 -7.29
C ARG A 23 -18.67 -22.23 -6.21
N GLU A 24 -17.77 -21.29 -6.46
CA GLU A 24 -17.25 -20.39 -5.42
C GLU A 24 -17.87 -18.99 -5.47
N LEU A 25 -18.51 -18.62 -6.58
CA LEU A 25 -19.15 -17.31 -6.71
C LEU A 25 -20.38 -17.23 -5.81
N ASN A 26 -20.45 -16.18 -4.97
CA ASN A 26 -21.66 -15.82 -4.25
C ASN A 26 -22.19 -14.49 -4.79
N VAL A 27 -23.24 -14.56 -5.61
CA VAL A 27 -23.80 -13.38 -6.26
C VAL A 27 -24.27 -12.32 -5.27
N GLU A 28 -24.85 -12.72 -4.14
CA GLU A 28 -25.30 -11.76 -3.12
C GLU A 28 -24.11 -10.97 -2.56
N ALA A 29 -23.01 -11.64 -2.23
CA ALA A 29 -21.80 -11.00 -1.76
C ALA A 29 -21.18 -10.06 -2.81
N VAL A 30 -21.20 -10.45 -4.09
CA VAL A 30 -20.73 -9.60 -5.20
C VAL A 30 -21.59 -8.33 -5.30
N LEU A 31 -22.91 -8.47 -5.26
CA LEU A 31 -23.84 -7.35 -5.32
C LEU A 31 -23.69 -6.40 -4.12
N GLU A 32 -23.47 -6.93 -2.91
CA GLU A 32 -23.15 -6.10 -1.74
C GLU A 32 -21.85 -5.30 -1.93
N ARG A 33 -20.79 -5.90 -2.48
CA ARG A 33 -19.55 -5.17 -2.80
C ARG A 33 -19.80 -4.08 -3.84
N MET A 34 -20.57 -4.36 -4.90
CA MET A 34 -20.93 -3.35 -5.89
C MET A 34 -21.70 -2.19 -5.25
N LYS A 35 -22.67 -2.49 -4.36
CA LYS A 35 -23.43 -1.48 -3.61
C LYS A 35 -22.54 -0.58 -2.77
N ASN A 36 -21.56 -1.17 -2.06
CA ASN A 36 -20.60 -0.43 -1.25
C ASN A 36 -19.75 0.54 -2.07
N ILE A 37 -19.28 0.12 -3.25
CA ILE A 37 -18.47 0.96 -4.15
C ILE A 37 -19.26 2.18 -4.65
N VAL A 38 -20.54 1.99 -5.01
CA VAL A 38 -21.38 3.09 -5.53
C VAL A 38 -22.20 3.80 -4.43
N GLN A 39 -21.97 3.44 -3.17
CA GLN A 39 -22.62 4.01 -1.97
C GLN A 39 -24.16 3.96 -1.99
N VAL A 40 -24.74 2.87 -2.50
CA VAL A 40 -26.19 2.64 -2.47
C VAL A 40 -26.54 1.52 -1.50
N LYS A 41 -27.76 1.52 -0.95
CA LYS A 41 -28.20 0.54 0.06
C LYS A 41 -29.10 -0.55 -0.51
N THR A 42 -29.80 -0.26 -1.61
CA THR A 42 -30.82 -1.17 -2.16
C THR A 42 -30.44 -1.71 -3.52
N ASP A 43 -30.89 -2.92 -3.82
CA ASP A 43 -30.71 -3.53 -5.14
C ASP A 43 -31.42 -2.73 -6.23
N LYS A 44 -32.49 -2.02 -5.89
CA LYS A 44 -33.20 -1.12 -6.80
C LYS A 44 -32.31 0.03 -7.26
N ASP A 45 -31.59 0.64 -6.32
CA ASP A 45 -30.69 1.75 -6.62
C ASP A 45 -29.50 1.27 -7.45
N LEU A 46 -28.93 0.10 -7.11
CA LEU A 46 -27.86 -0.51 -7.90
C LEU A 46 -28.33 -0.91 -9.31
N ALA A 47 -29.55 -1.44 -9.45
CA ALA A 47 -30.13 -1.74 -10.76
C ALA A 47 -30.27 -0.47 -11.61
N GLY A 48 -30.70 0.64 -11.01
CA GLY A 48 -30.72 1.95 -11.66
C GLY A 48 -29.34 2.40 -12.12
N TYR A 49 -28.31 2.23 -11.27
CA TYR A 49 -26.93 2.57 -11.59
C TYR A 49 -26.35 1.74 -12.75
N LEU A 50 -26.68 0.44 -12.80
CA LEU A 50 -26.25 -0.47 -13.87
C LEU A 50 -27.16 -0.43 -15.12
N PHE A 51 -28.14 0.49 -15.17
CA PHE A 51 -29.15 0.56 -16.24
C PHE A 51 -29.88 -0.77 -16.49
N ALA A 52 -30.07 -1.57 -15.44
CA ALA A 52 -30.72 -2.88 -15.48
C ALA A 52 -32.09 -2.84 -14.78
N LYS A 53 -32.97 -3.78 -15.14
CA LYS A 53 -34.27 -3.94 -14.46
C LYS A 53 -34.06 -4.59 -13.09
N THR A 54 -34.85 -4.23 -12.08
CA THR A 54 -34.83 -4.89 -10.77
C THR A 54 -35.08 -6.39 -10.84
N THR A 55 -35.94 -6.82 -11.77
CA THR A 55 -36.21 -8.25 -12.02
C THR A 55 -34.95 -9.01 -12.48
N THR A 56 -34.02 -8.33 -13.13
CA THR A 56 -32.74 -8.91 -13.56
C THR A 56 -31.88 -9.31 -12.36
N PHE A 57 -31.86 -8.52 -11.30
CA PHE A 57 -31.10 -8.82 -10.08
C PHE A 57 -31.68 -10.01 -9.32
N SER A 58 -33.00 -10.11 -9.23
CA SER A 58 -33.67 -11.28 -8.67
C SER A 58 -33.30 -12.56 -9.43
N ASN A 59 -33.24 -12.48 -10.77
CA ASN A 59 -32.80 -13.61 -11.60
C ASN A 59 -31.32 -13.95 -11.38
N TRP A 60 -30.44 -12.96 -11.27
CA TRP A 60 -29.02 -13.19 -10.99
C TRP A 60 -28.80 -13.89 -9.65
N LYS A 61 -29.49 -13.44 -8.59
CA LYS A 61 -29.44 -14.08 -7.28
C LYS A 61 -29.97 -15.51 -7.34
N LYS A 62 -31.12 -15.72 -7.98
CA LYS A 62 -31.74 -17.05 -8.11
C LYS A 62 -30.86 -18.05 -8.86
N ASN A 63 -30.21 -17.59 -9.93
CA ASN A 63 -29.36 -18.43 -10.78
C ASN A 63 -27.90 -18.48 -10.31
N ASN A 64 -27.58 -17.76 -9.23
CA ASN A 64 -26.21 -17.52 -8.74
C ASN A 64 -25.22 -17.19 -9.88
N SER A 65 -25.65 -16.35 -10.82
CA SER A 65 -24.85 -15.97 -11.98
C SER A 65 -25.08 -14.50 -12.34
N ILE A 66 -23.99 -13.76 -12.53
CA ILE A 66 -23.97 -12.39 -13.07
C ILE A 66 -23.29 -12.43 -14.43
N PRO A 67 -23.82 -11.75 -15.47
CA PRO A 67 -23.17 -11.62 -16.76
C PRO A 67 -21.75 -11.07 -16.62
N LEU A 68 -20.79 -11.72 -17.29
CA LEU A 68 -19.37 -11.32 -17.24
C LEU A 68 -19.18 -9.87 -17.71
N GLU A 69 -19.92 -9.45 -18.73
CA GLU A 69 -19.91 -8.07 -19.26
C GLU A 69 -20.24 -7.03 -18.18
N THR A 70 -21.24 -7.32 -17.33
CA THR A 70 -21.60 -6.44 -16.20
C THR A 70 -20.45 -6.33 -15.20
N LEU A 71 -19.78 -7.45 -14.91
CA LEU A 71 -18.67 -7.44 -13.95
C LEU A 71 -17.45 -6.70 -14.53
N ILE A 72 -17.07 -6.98 -15.78
CA ILE A 72 -15.93 -6.33 -16.45
C ILE A 72 -16.16 -4.82 -16.53
N SER A 73 -17.33 -4.40 -17.03
CA SER A 73 -17.64 -2.97 -17.16
C SER A 73 -17.64 -2.24 -15.81
N PHE A 74 -18.12 -2.89 -14.75
CA PHE A 74 -18.07 -2.33 -13.41
C PHE A 74 -16.63 -2.20 -12.88
N VAL A 75 -15.82 -3.25 -13.02
CA VAL A 75 -14.43 -3.26 -12.57
C VAL A 75 -13.60 -2.22 -13.30
N ASP A 76 -13.75 -2.12 -14.63
CA ASP A 76 -13.04 -1.14 -15.47
C ASP A 76 -13.42 0.29 -15.09
N LYS A 77 -14.73 0.56 -14.97
CA LYS A 77 -15.24 1.90 -14.56
C LYS A 77 -14.73 2.36 -13.20
N HIS A 78 -14.50 1.43 -12.28
CA HIS A 78 -14.09 1.72 -10.90
C HIS A 78 -12.61 1.42 -10.61
N ASN A 79 -11.84 0.99 -11.62
CA ASN A 79 -10.44 0.59 -11.51
C ASN A 79 -10.18 -0.42 -10.36
N LEU A 80 -11.02 -1.47 -10.29
CA LEU A 80 -10.98 -2.49 -9.24
C LEU A 80 -10.24 -3.76 -9.70
N SER A 81 -10.01 -4.69 -8.77
CA SER A 81 -9.61 -6.06 -9.12
C SER A 81 -10.85 -6.93 -9.34
N MET A 82 -10.87 -7.71 -10.41
CA MET A 82 -11.94 -8.66 -10.69
C MET A 82 -12.03 -9.76 -9.62
N ASP A 83 -10.89 -10.29 -9.18
CA ASP A 83 -10.82 -11.27 -8.10
C ASP A 83 -11.37 -10.73 -6.77
N TRP A 84 -11.10 -9.45 -6.47
CA TRP A 84 -11.67 -8.80 -5.29
C TRP A 84 -13.18 -8.66 -5.43
N LEU A 85 -13.66 -8.22 -6.60
CA LEU A 85 -15.09 -8.05 -6.82
C LEU A 85 -15.84 -9.39 -6.73
N MET A 86 -15.30 -10.46 -7.32
CA MET A 86 -15.93 -11.79 -7.37
C MET A 86 -15.81 -12.54 -6.04
N PHE A 87 -14.62 -12.60 -5.45
CA PHE A 87 -14.33 -13.49 -4.33
C PHE A 87 -14.15 -12.77 -3.00
N GLY A 88 -14.07 -11.44 -2.99
CA GLY A 88 -13.78 -10.68 -1.77
C GLY A 88 -12.39 -10.97 -1.23
N LYS A 89 -11.56 -11.63 -2.03
CA LYS A 89 -10.14 -11.77 -1.75
C LYS A 89 -9.56 -10.39 -2.01
N GLU A 90 -9.30 -9.67 -0.94
CA GLU A 90 -8.28 -8.62 -0.94
C GLU A 90 -7.12 -9.19 -1.78
N ASN A 91 -6.76 -8.54 -2.89
CA ASN A 91 -5.33 -8.57 -3.22
C ASN A 91 -4.73 -8.04 -1.95
N SER A 92 -4.19 -8.93 -1.12
CA SER A 92 -3.57 -8.52 0.12
C SER A 92 -2.42 -7.65 -0.36
N ALA A 93 -2.66 -6.34 -0.48
CA ALA A 93 -1.61 -5.38 -0.26
C ALA A 93 -0.99 -5.92 1.02
N PRO A 94 0.28 -6.37 0.97
CA PRO A 94 0.90 -7.00 2.12
C PRO A 94 0.54 -6.11 3.30
N GLN A 95 -0.05 -6.69 4.35
CA GLN A 95 -0.49 -5.87 5.48
C GLN A 95 0.76 -5.17 5.99
N LEU A 96 0.92 -3.91 5.59
CA LEU A 96 2.10 -3.13 5.91
C LEU A 96 2.13 -3.11 7.42
N GLY A 97 3.25 -3.48 8.02
CA GLY A 97 3.41 -3.34 9.46
C GLY A 97 3.19 -1.88 9.85
N VAL A 98 2.96 -1.66 11.14
CA VAL A 98 2.71 -0.32 11.69
C VAL A 98 3.81 0.65 11.28
N ALA A 99 5.07 0.18 11.21
CA ALA A 99 6.21 0.99 10.79
C ALA A 99 6.13 1.43 9.33
N GLU A 100 5.77 0.52 8.42
CA GLU A 100 5.62 0.83 7.00
C GLU A 100 4.45 1.81 6.76
N GLN A 101 3.34 1.66 7.49
CA GLN A 101 2.22 2.60 7.43
C GLN A 101 2.59 3.99 7.94
N MET A 102 3.32 4.06 9.05
CA MET A 102 3.87 5.32 9.57
C MET A 102 4.83 5.96 8.57
N MET A 103 5.67 5.17 7.90
CA MET A 103 6.60 5.67 6.89
C MET A 103 5.86 6.24 5.68
N LEU A 104 4.84 5.56 5.16
CA LEU A 104 4.02 6.08 4.07
C LEU A 104 3.30 7.37 4.45
N THR A 105 2.80 7.45 5.69
CA THR A 105 2.13 8.64 6.23
C THR A 105 3.11 9.80 6.38
N ALA A 106 4.33 9.54 6.86
CA ALA A 106 5.37 10.56 6.95
C ALA A 106 5.79 11.01 5.54
N PHE A 107 5.98 10.07 4.61
CA PHE A 107 6.43 10.33 3.25
C PHE A 107 5.40 11.13 2.43
N SER A 108 4.10 10.86 2.58
CA SER A 108 3.06 11.61 1.86
C SER A 108 3.04 13.09 2.25
N ASN A 109 3.37 13.41 3.51
CA ASN A 109 3.43 14.76 4.07
C ASN A 109 4.69 15.55 3.71
N LEU A 110 5.69 14.93 3.07
CA LEU A 110 6.91 15.59 2.62
C LEU A 110 6.69 16.40 1.34
N ASP A 111 7.50 17.45 1.14
CA ASP A 111 7.60 18.14 -0.15
C ASP A 111 8.39 17.31 -1.19
N ASP A 112 8.34 17.70 -2.45
CA ASP A 112 8.96 16.94 -3.55
C ASP A 112 10.49 16.81 -3.41
N LYS A 113 11.15 17.82 -2.83
CA LYS A 113 12.61 17.80 -2.61
C LYS A 113 12.95 16.80 -1.50
N GLN A 114 12.19 16.81 -0.41
CA GLN A 114 12.33 15.90 0.71
C GLN A 114 12.01 14.45 0.32
N LYS A 115 11.00 14.23 -0.53
CA LYS A 115 10.69 12.90 -1.09
C LYS A 115 11.85 12.36 -1.90
N LEU A 116 12.48 13.19 -2.73
CA LEU A 116 13.62 12.78 -3.56
C LEU A 116 14.84 12.40 -2.70
N GLU A 117 15.11 13.17 -1.65
CA GLU A 117 16.17 12.88 -0.68
C GLU A 117 15.91 11.56 0.06
N ALA A 118 14.69 11.36 0.56
CA ALA A 118 14.29 10.13 1.24
C ALA A 118 14.44 8.89 0.33
N ILE A 119 14.06 9.00 -0.95
CA ILE A 119 14.26 7.93 -1.95
C ILE A 119 15.76 7.64 -2.14
N GLY A 120 16.60 8.67 -2.23
CA GLY A 120 18.05 8.52 -2.37
C GLY A 120 18.69 7.78 -1.19
N LEU A 121 18.30 8.13 0.03
CA LEU A 121 18.77 7.48 1.26
C LEU A 121 18.34 6.01 1.32
N LEU A 122 17.05 5.72 1.08
CA LEU A 122 16.51 4.36 1.09
C LEU A 122 17.13 3.48 0.00
N SER A 123 17.36 4.04 -1.19
CA SER A 123 18.03 3.34 -2.30
C SER A 123 19.51 3.05 -2.00
N GLY A 124 20.14 3.88 -1.16
CA GLY A 124 21.53 3.73 -0.72
C GLY A 124 21.71 2.67 0.37
N LEU A 125 20.73 2.52 1.28
CA LEU A 125 20.78 1.54 2.38
C LEU A 125 20.88 0.09 1.88
N GLY A 126 20.31 -0.24 0.73
CA GLY A 126 20.45 -1.57 0.10
C GLY A 126 21.84 -1.85 -0.49
N LYS A 127 22.67 -0.83 -0.74
CA LYS A 127 24.01 -0.96 -1.35
C LYS A 127 25.14 -1.11 -0.34
N SER A 128 24.93 -0.78 0.93
CA SER A 128 25.97 -0.93 1.97
C SER A 128 26.19 -2.37 2.45
N ALA A 129 25.39 -3.36 2.00
CA ALA A 129 25.62 -4.77 2.31
C ALA A 129 26.49 -5.51 1.26
N VAL A 130 26.82 -4.89 0.11
CA VAL A 130 27.65 -5.51 -0.93
C VAL A 130 28.71 -4.52 -1.43
N GLY A 131 29.85 -4.50 -0.72
CA GLY A 131 31.20 -4.21 -1.24
C GLY A 131 31.49 -2.84 -1.90
N GLY A 132 32.26 -1.98 -1.23
CA GLY A 132 32.99 -0.89 -1.90
C GLY A 132 33.54 0.19 -0.96
N LYS A 133 34.86 0.39 -0.98
CA LYS A 133 35.61 1.42 -0.22
C LYS A 133 35.35 2.86 -0.71
N ASN A 134 35.36 3.78 0.27
CA ASN A 134 35.78 5.20 0.30
C ASN A 134 35.39 6.15 -0.82
N ILE A 135 34.60 7.20 -0.50
CA ILE A 135 34.82 8.59 -0.93
C ILE A 135 34.25 9.52 0.16
N PHE A 136 35.11 10.20 0.93
CA PHE A 136 35.01 11.63 1.29
C PHE A 136 36.19 11.98 2.21
N ASN A 137 37.26 12.44 1.57
CA ASN A 137 38.24 13.37 2.12
C ASN A 137 37.63 14.77 1.94
N ASP A 138 37.66 15.61 2.97
CA ASP A 138 37.94 17.05 2.86
C ASP A 138 38.09 17.68 4.27
N ASN A 139 39.35 17.74 4.71
CA ASN A 139 40.00 18.87 5.36
C ASN A 139 39.16 20.12 5.76
N THR A 140 38.76 20.21 7.04
CA THR A 140 38.65 21.50 7.74
C THR A 140 39.62 21.57 8.91
N ASN A 141 40.64 22.38 8.69
CA ASN A 141 41.68 22.81 9.59
C ASN A 141 41.05 23.58 10.78
N ILE A 142 41.01 23.01 11.99
CA ILE A 142 40.76 23.78 13.22
C ILE A 142 42.11 23.92 13.93
N GLY A 143 42.81 24.99 13.59
CA GLY A 143 44.02 25.41 14.28
C GLY A 143 43.72 25.73 15.73
N VAL A 144 44.32 24.96 16.64
CA VAL A 144 44.29 25.22 18.07
C VAL A 144 45.27 26.36 18.34
N MET A 145 44.75 27.58 18.47
CA MET A 145 45.54 28.77 18.76
C MET A 145 45.55 28.98 20.28
N THR A 146 46.67 28.64 20.89
CA THR A 146 47.01 28.94 22.29
C THR A 146 47.36 30.42 22.43
N ASP A 147 46.69 31.15 23.34
CA ASP A 147 47.31 31.93 24.42
C ASP A 147 46.45 33.09 24.98
N SER A 148 46.17 32.98 26.29
CA SER A 148 46.42 34.00 27.32
C SER A 148 45.73 35.38 27.30
N ILE A 149 44.54 35.52 27.92
CA ILE A 149 44.11 36.70 28.74
C ILE A 149 43.02 36.19 29.74
N THR A 150 43.18 36.12 31.06
CA THR A 150 43.11 37.24 32.02
C THR A 150 43.51 36.75 33.43
N LYS A 151 44.34 37.54 34.13
CA LYS A 151 44.94 37.32 35.48
C LYS A 151 43.92 37.51 36.65
N PRO A 152 44.24 37.09 37.90
CA PRO A 152 43.29 36.91 39.00
C PRO A 152 43.00 38.22 39.77
N ILE A 153 41.79 38.35 40.32
CA ILE A 153 41.43 39.46 41.23
C ILE A 153 41.42 38.95 42.66
N THR A 154 42.45 39.33 43.42
CA THR A 154 42.50 39.30 44.88
C THR A 154 41.81 40.56 45.41
N GLN A 155 40.83 40.42 46.30
CA GLN A 155 40.42 41.50 47.22
C GLN A 155 40.34 40.94 48.64
N HIS A 156 41.13 41.55 49.53
CA HIS A 156 41.25 41.26 50.95
C HIS A 156 40.68 42.46 51.74
N PHE A 157 40.37 42.23 53.03
CA PHE A 157 39.87 43.15 54.09
C PHE A 157 38.34 43.18 54.26
N GLY A 158 37.74 42.98 55.44
CA GLY A 158 38.31 42.84 56.79
C GLY A 158 37.24 42.47 57.84
N LYS A 159 37.77 42.15 59.02
CA LYS A 159 37.16 41.58 60.24
C LYS A 159 35.90 42.32 60.77
N ARG A 160 35.01 41.58 61.43
CA ARG A 160 34.47 41.96 62.76
C ARG A 160 33.93 40.75 63.54
N LYS A 161 34.53 40.52 64.71
CA LYS A 161 34.06 39.63 65.78
C LYS A 161 32.87 40.27 66.51
N LYS A 162 31.94 39.45 67.00
CA LYS A 162 31.49 39.44 68.39
C LYS A 162 31.22 37.99 68.78
#